data_AF-H9MDQ5-F1
#
_entry.id   AF-H9MDQ5-F1
#
_cell.length_a   1.000
_cell.length_b   1.000
_cell.length_c   1.000
_cell.angle_alpha   90.00
_cell.angle_beta   90.00
_cell.angle_gamma   90.00
#
_symmetry.space_group_name_H-M   'P 1'
#
loop_
_entity.id
_entity.type
_entity.pdbx_description
1 polymer ?
#
loop_
_entity_poly.entity_id
_entity_poly.type
_entity_poly.pdbx_seq_one_letter_code
_entity_poly.pdbx_strand_id
1 'polypeptide(L)'
;LAERRVDETLAALDEGEQVAAEAQQKGSLNPSAFSALQNTISDCRSQLAEQLAEAAHQPSTRGAELRAAISALKRLGDGPRAHTLLLNAHYQRFQYNMQSLRPSNTSYGGAYTAALSQLVFSTIVQAASDSVAV
;
A
#
# COMPACT_ATOMS: atom_id res chain seq x y z
N LEU A 1 1.61 -0.33 -13.46
CA LEU A 1 1.30 -1.77 -13.53
C LEU A 1 -0.18 -1.89 -13.88
N ALA A 2 -0.57 -2.68 -14.89
CA ALA A 2 -2.01 -2.96 -15.08
C ALA A 2 -2.49 -3.78 -13.87
N GLU A 3 -3.54 -3.36 -13.17
CA GLU A 3 -4.07 -4.01 -11.95
C GLU A 3 -4.17 -5.55 -12.10
N ARG A 4 -4.61 -6.03 -13.28
CA ARG A 4 -4.68 -7.47 -13.60
C ARG A 4 -3.34 -8.21 -13.46
N ARG A 5 -2.23 -7.57 -13.82
CA ARG A 5 -0.90 -8.19 -13.74
C ARG A 5 -0.42 -8.32 -12.29
N VAL A 6 -0.87 -7.45 -11.38
CA VAL A 6 -0.56 -7.56 -9.95
C VAL A 6 -1.28 -8.76 -9.35
N ASP A 7 -2.58 -8.89 -9.62
CA ASP A 7 -3.38 -10.00 -9.11
C ASP A 7 -2.90 -11.36 -9.63
N GLU A 8 -2.55 -11.45 -10.92
CA GLU A 8 -1.96 -12.64 -11.52
C GLU A 8 -0.62 -13.00 -10.88
N THR A 9 0.24 -12.02 -10.60
CA THR A 9 1.55 -12.26 -9.96
C THR A 9 1.38 -12.71 -8.51
N LEU A 10 0.43 -12.12 -7.77
CA LEU A 10 0.11 -12.55 -6.40
C LEU A 10 -0.43 -13.98 -6.38
N ALA A 11 -1.32 -14.34 -7.31
CA ALA A 11 -1.84 -15.70 -7.42
C ALA A 11 -0.73 -16.73 -7.74
N ALA A 12 0.18 -16.39 -8.64
CA ALA A 12 1.33 -17.25 -8.96
C ALA A 12 2.30 -17.40 -7.77
N LEU A 13 2.47 -16.35 -6.95
CA LEU A 13 3.25 -16.40 -5.71
C LEU A 13 2.59 -17.31 -4.66
N ASP A 14 1.27 -17.17 -4.46
CA ASP A 14 0.51 -18.03 -3.53
C ASP A 14 0.58 -19.51 -3.95
N GLU A 15 0.45 -19.80 -5.25
CA GLU A 15 0.60 -21.15 -5.80
C GLU A 15 2.04 -21.67 -5.63
N GLY A 16 3.05 -20.84 -5.89
CA GLY A 16 4.46 -21.20 -5.69
C GLY A 16 4.79 -21.54 -4.23
N GLU A 17 4.24 -20.81 -3.27
CA GLU A 17 4.37 -21.11 -1.83
C GLU A 17 3.68 -22.42 -1.45
N GLN A 18 2.50 -22.68 -2.00
CA GLN A 18 1.78 -23.94 -1.78
C GLN A 18 2.59 -25.14 -2.33
N VAL A 19 3.12 -25.03 -3.54
CA VAL A 19 3.97 -26.06 -4.15
C VAL A 19 5.25 -26.28 -3.34
N ALA A 20 5.86 -25.20 -2.83
CA ALA A 20 7.02 -25.30 -1.93
C ALA A 20 6.68 -26.10 -0.66
N ALA A 21 5.57 -25.75 0.00
CA ALA A 21 5.13 -26.40 1.23
C ALA A 21 4.82 -27.89 1.00
N GLU A 22 4.14 -28.23 -0.11
CA GLU A 22 3.86 -29.61 -0.47
C GLU A 22 5.14 -30.41 -0.78
N ALA A 23 6.09 -29.80 -1.49
CA ALA A 23 7.36 -30.44 -1.81
C ALA A 23 8.22 -30.70 -0.56
N GLN A 24 8.18 -29.79 0.41
CA GLN A 24 8.81 -29.97 1.72
C GLN A 24 8.18 -31.13 2.48
N GLN A 25 6.85 -31.19 2.52
CA GLN A 25 6.10 -32.23 3.24
C GLN A 25 6.31 -33.62 2.62
N LYS A 26 6.36 -33.70 1.29
CA LYS A 26 6.55 -34.95 0.54
C LYS A 26 8.02 -35.37 0.45
N GLY A 27 8.97 -34.54 0.91
CA GLY A 27 10.41 -34.77 0.73
C GLY A 27 10.81 -34.89 -0.75
N SER A 28 10.01 -34.28 -1.64
CA SER A 28 10.07 -34.50 -3.09
C SER A 28 11.24 -33.77 -3.76
N LEU A 29 11.78 -32.74 -3.11
CA LEU A 29 12.87 -31.92 -3.63
C LEU A 29 14.12 -32.13 -2.80
N ASN A 30 15.28 -32.11 -3.47
CA ASN A 30 16.55 -32.05 -2.77
C ASN A 30 16.66 -30.71 -2.01
N PRO A 31 17.42 -30.65 -0.89
CA PRO A 31 17.50 -29.44 -0.06
C PRO A 31 17.98 -28.20 -0.82
N SER A 32 18.87 -28.37 -1.81
CA SER A 32 19.41 -27.25 -2.60
C SER A 32 18.36 -26.66 -3.56
N ALA A 33 17.56 -27.48 -4.24
CA ALA A 33 16.46 -27.03 -5.09
C ALA A 33 15.34 -26.40 -4.27
N PHE A 34 15.06 -26.94 -3.08
CA PHE A 34 14.10 -26.34 -2.17
C PHE A 34 14.54 -24.95 -1.69
N SER A 35 15.80 -24.80 -1.28
CA SER A 35 16.36 -23.49 -0.92
C SER A 35 16.39 -22.52 -2.10
N ALA A 36 16.73 -22.98 -3.31
CA ALA A 36 16.69 -22.14 -4.51
C ALA A 36 15.27 -21.65 -4.84
N LEU A 37 14.27 -22.51 -4.70
CA LEU A 37 12.86 -22.16 -4.88
C LEU A 37 12.41 -21.12 -3.84
N GLN A 38 12.71 -21.32 -2.57
CA GLN A 38 12.39 -20.34 -1.52
C GLN A 38 13.04 -18.98 -1.75
N ASN A 39 14.32 -18.96 -2.15
CA ASN A 39 15.02 -17.72 -2.47
C ASN A 39 14.35 -17.00 -3.64
N THR A 40 13.98 -17.73 -4.69
CA THR A 40 13.29 -17.16 -5.87
C THR A 40 11.92 -16.57 -5.50
N ILE A 41 11.15 -17.25 -4.64
CA ILE A 41 9.86 -16.75 -4.14
C ILE A 41 10.08 -15.48 -3.31
N SER A 42 11.06 -15.48 -2.41
CA SER A 42 11.39 -14.33 -1.57
C SER A 42 11.84 -13.12 -2.41
N ASP A 43 12.69 -13.34 -3.41
CA ASP A 43 13.15 -12.29 -4.31
C ASP A 43 11.98 -11.70 -5.11
N CYS A 44 11.09 -12.54 -5.62
CA CYS A 44 9.90 -12.11 -6.34
C CYS A 44 8.95 -11.29 -5.45
N ARG A 45 8.72 -11.71 -4.19
CA ARG A 45 7.93 -10.93 -3.21
C ARG A 45 8.55 -9.56 -2.96
N SER A 46 9.87 -9.51 -2.76
CA SER A 46 10.60 -8.26 -2.50
C SER A 46 10.48 -7.30 -3.68
N GLN A 47 10.73 -7.79 -4.90
CA GLN A 47 10.62 -6.99 -6.12
C GLN A 47 9.19 -6.48 -6.36
N LEU A 48 8.18 -7.31 -6.13
CA LEU A 48 6.78 -6.91 -6.27
C LEU A 48 6.41 -5.84 -5.24
N ALA A 49 6.84 -5.99 -3.99
CA ALA A 49 6.63 -4.99 -2.94
C ALA A 49 7.29 -3.64 -3.29
N GLU A 50 8.50 -3.66 -3.84
CA GLU A 50 9.21 -2.45 -4.29
C GLU A 50 8.48 -1.76 -5.45
N GLN A 51 8.06 -2.51 -6.47
CA GLN A 51 7.30 -1.95 -7.59
C GLN A 51 5.94 -1.38 -7.18
N LEU A 52 5.24 -2.02 -6.24
CA LEU A 52 3.99 -1.52 -5.69
C LEU A 52 4.21 -0.23 -4.89
N ALA A 53 5.29 -0.17 -4.11
CA ALA A 53 5.67 1.03 -3.40
C ALA A 53 5.98 2.16 -4.37
N GLU A 54 6.84 1.95 -5.37
CA GLU A 54 7.17 2.97 -6.39
C GLU A 54 5.92 3.48 -7.12
N ALA A 55 5.04 2.57 -7.55
CA ALA A 55 3.81 2.94 -8.23
C ALA A 55 2.92 3.82 -7.35
N ALA A 56 2.79 3.52 -6.05
CA ALA A 56 1.98 4.29 -5.12
C ALA A 56 2.56 5.68 -4.79
N HIS A 57 3.87 5.89 -4.94
CA HIS A 57 4.48 7.21 -4.75
C HIS A 57 4.26 8.15 -5.96
N GLN A 58 3.77 7.63 -7.10
CA GLN A 58 3.51 8.47 -8.27
C GLN A 58 2.28 9.37 -8.04
N PRO A 59 2.35 10.68 -8.35
CA PRO A 59 1.26 11.63 -8.12
C PRO A 59 -0.05 11.32 -8.87
N SER A 60 0.04 10.53 -9.94
CA SER A 60 -1.06 10.05 -10.78
C SER A 60 -1.82 8.87 -10.18
N THR A 61 -1.20 8.12 -9.27
CA THR A 61 -1.76 6.90 -8.68
C THR A 61 -2.69 7.29 -7.54
N ARG A 62 -3.97 7.51 -7.86
CA ARG A 62 -4.96 8.00 -6.91
C ARG A 62 -6.15 7.06 -6.81
N GLY A 63 -6.70 6.94 -5.60
CA GLY A 63 -7.98 6.27 -5.38
C GLY A 63 -7.89 4.74 -5.42
N ALA A 64 -8.34 4.12 -6.50
CA ALA A 64 -8.48 2.67 -6.61
C ALA A 64 -7.12 1.95 -6.70
N GLU A 65 -6.21 2.45 -7.54
CA GLU A 65 -4.88 1.86 -7.74
C GLU A 65 -4.05 1.86 -6.45
N LEU A 66 -4.14 2.95 -5.68
CA LEU A 66 -3.49 3.06 -4.38
C LEU A 66 -4.05 2.03 -3.38
N ARG A 67 -5.38 1.88 -3.32
CA ARG A 67 -6.03 0.87 -2.46
C ARG A 67 -5.68 -0.56 -2.87
N ALA A 68 -5.57 -0.81 -4.18
CA ALA A 68 -5.10 -2.09 -4.72
C ALA A 68 -3.66 -2.37 -4.30
N ALA A 69 -2.76 -1.37 -4.39
CA ALA A 69 -1.37 -1.51 -3.96
C ALA A 69 -1.23 -1.77 -2.45
N ILE A 70 -1.99 -1.06 -1.61
CA ILE A 70 -2.02 -1.29 -0.16
C ILE A 70 -2.50 -2.71 0.16
N SER A 71 -3.55 -3.17 -0.52
CA SER A 71 -4.12 -4.51 -0.34
C SER A 71 -3.15 -5.60 -0.80
N ALA A 72 -2.43 -5.37 -1.91
CA ALA A 72 -1.40 -6.26 -2.41
C ALA A 72 -0.20 -6.36 -1.43
N LEU A 73 0.27 -5.24 -0.88
CA LEU A 73 1.33 -5.22 0.13
C LEU A 73 0.94 -5.97 1.41
N LYS A 74 -0.33 -5.82 1.85
CA LYS A 74 -0.88 -6.59 2.97
C LYS A 74 -0.86 -8.10 2.69
N ARG A 75 -1.27 -8.53 1.48
CA ARG A 75 -1.20 -9.95 1.07
C ARG A 75 0.24 -10.47 1.02
N LEU A 76 1.19 -9.63 0.61
CA LEU A 76 2.62 -9.91 0.66
C LEU A 76 3.22 -9.87 2.09
N GLY A 77 2.40 -9.70 3.13
CA GLY A 77 2.87 -9.66 4.52
C GLY A 77 3.68 -8.40 4.88
N ASP A 78 3.79 -7.42 3.98
CA ASP A 78 4.50 -6.17 4.22
C ASP A 78 3.54 -5.10 4.80
N GLY A 79 3.00 -5.43 5.98
CA GLY A 79 2.11 -4.57 6.74
C GLY A 79 2.69 -3.17 7.04
N PRO A 80 3.96 -3.05 7.49
CA PRO A 80 4.59 -1.75 7.74
C PRO A 80 4.66 -0.85 6.50
N ARG A 81 5.02 -1.37 5.32
CA ARG A 81 4.98 -0.57 4.08
C ARG A 81 3.56 -0.23 3.66
N ALA A 82 2.61 -1.16 3.75
CA ALA A 82 1.21 -0.90 3.45
C ALA A 82 0.66 0.27 4.30
N HIS A 83 0.96 0.26 5.60
CA HIS A 83 0.57 1.33 6.53
C HIS A 83 1.24 2.66 6.22
N THR A 84 2.55 2.67 5.99
CA THR A 84 3.31 3.88 5.66
C THR A 84 2.77 4.55 4.40
N LEU A 85 2.46 3.73 3.39
CA LEU A 85 1.95 4.17 2.10
C LEU A 85 0.51 4.72 2.21
N LEU A 86 -0.34 4.11 3.04
CA LEU A 86 -1.66 4.64 3.38
C LEU A 86 -1.58 6.02 4.05
N LEU A 87 -0.71 6.17 5.06
CA LEU A 87 -0.53 7.42 5.77
C LEU A 87 0.03 8.53 4.87
N ASN A 88 1.01 8.19 4.01
CA ASN A 88 1.58 9.13 3.04
C ASN A 88 0.52 9.64 2.05
N ALA A 89 -0.39 8.78 1.59
CA ALA A 89 -1.46 9.20 0.71
C ALA A 89 -2.44 10.17 1.38
N HIS A 90 -2.82 9.90 2.63
CA HIS A 90 -3.63 10.84 3.43
C HIS A 90 -2.90 12.17 3.66
N TYR A 91 -1.61 12.12 3.93
CA TYR A 91 -0.79 13.32 4.08
C TYR A 91 -0.71 14.15 2.79
N GLN A 92 -0.49 13.53 1.64
CA GLN A 92 -0.49 14.21 0.34
C GLN A 92 -1.85 14.85 0.02
N ARG A 93 -2.95 14.14 0.29
CA ARG A 93 -4.31 14.67 0.11
C ARG A 93 -4.55 15.87 1.03
N PHE A 94 -4.09 15.79 2.27
CA PHE A 94 -4.16 16.88 3.23
C PHE A 94 -3.39 18.12 2.76
N GLN A 95 -2.15 17.95 2.31
CA GLN A 95 -1.34 19.04 1.75
C GLN A 95 -2.03 19.70 0.55
N TYR A 96 -2.61 18.91 -0.36
CA TYR A 96 -3.38 19.44 -1.49
C TYR A 96 -4.61 20.24 -1.04
N ASN A 97 -5.39 19.71 -0.09
CA ASN A 97 -6.57 20.38 0.45
C ASN A 97 -6.21 21.64 1.27
N MET A 98 -5.02 21.69 1.88
CA MET A 98 -4.52 22.90 2.52
C MET A 98 -4.18 24.01 1.51
N GLN A 99 -3.64 23.65 0.33
CA GLN A 99 -3.33 24.64 -0.71
C GLN A 99 -4.59 25.30 -1.29
N SER A 100 -5.72 24.60 -1.28
CA SER A 100 -7.02 25.17 -1.72
C SER A 100 -7.68 26.05 -0.65
N LEU A 101 -7.30 25.90 0.62
CA LEU A 101 -7.66 26.81 1.71
C LEU A 101 -6.82 28.11 1.63
N ARG A 102 -7.22 29.03 0.73
CA ARG A 102 -6.64 30.37 0.73
C ARG A 102 -7.15 31.20 1.91
N PRO A 103 -6.27 31.86 2.68
CA PRO A 103 -6.70 32.92 3.58
C PRO A 103 -7.30 34.03 2.71
N SER A 104 -8.61 34.24 2.84
CA SER A 104 -9.26 35.37 2.17
C SER A 104 -8.84 36.64 2.91
N ASN A 105 -8.24 37.61 2.21
CA ASN A 105 -7.63 38.84 2.78
C ASN A 105 -8.62 39.79 3.50
N THR A 106 -9.81 39.34 3.89
CA THR A 106 -10.77 40.16 4.63
C THR A 106 -11.46 39.35 5.73
N SER A 107 -11.19 39.70 6.99
CA SER A 107 -12.15 39.66 8.10
C SER A 107 -12.77 38.33 8.59
N TYR A 108 -12.20 37.14 8.38
CA TYR A 108 -12.76 35.90 8.98
C TYR A 108 -11.73 34.89 9.49
N GLY A 109 -10.91 35.29 10.47
CA GLY A 109 -10.00 34.37 11.17
C GLY A 109 -10.72 33.18 11.81
N GLY A 110 -11.94 33.37 12.32
CA GLY A 110 -12.76 32.29 12.89
C GLY A 110 -13.21 31.24 11.88
N ALA A 111 -13.63 31.66 10.67
CA ALA A 111 -14.05 30.73 9.63
C ALA A 111 -12.88 29.95 9.05
N TYR A 112 -11.73 30.61 8.88
CA TYR A 112 -10.49 29.96 8.46
C TYR A 112 -10.03 28.91 9.48
N THR A 113 -9.98 29.26 10.77
CA THR A 113 -9.62 28.33 11.85
C THR A 113 -10.58 27.14 11.90
N ALA A 114 -11.89 27.39 11.81
CA ALA A 114 -12.89 26.32 11.79
C ALA A 114 -12.72 25.38 10.58
N ALA A 115 -12.51 25.93 9.39
CA ALA A 115 -12.30 25.15 8.17
C ALA A 115 -11.00 24.32 8.23
N LEU A 116 -9.93 24.91 8.78
CA LEU A 116 -8.67 24.20 9.00
C LEU A 116 -8.84 23.07 10.01
N SER A 117 -9.49 23.32 11.15
CA SER A 117 -9.77 22.27 12.15
C SER A 117 -10.58 21.13 11.55
N GLN A 118 -11.63 21.43 10.79
CA GLN A 118 -12.45 20.42 10.11
C GLN A 118 -11.61 19.59 9.13
N LEU A 119 -10.76 20.23 8.32
CA LEU A 119 -9.90 19.52 7.39
C LEU A 119 -8.90 18.58 8.10
N VAL A 120 -8.25 19.06 9.15
CA VAL A 120 -7.27 18.27 9.92
C VAL A 120 -7.95 17.06 10.57
N PHE A 121 -9.01 17.30 11.36
CA PHE A 121 -9.64 16.23 12.13
C PHE A 121 -10.34 15.20 11.24
N SER A 122 -11.01 15.64 10.16
CA SER A 122 -11.61 14.70 9.20
C SER A 122 -10.56 13.83 8.51
N THR A 123 -9.40 14.39 8.15
CA THR A 123 -8.28 13.63 7.58
C THR A 123 -7.74 12.60 8.57
N ILE A 124 -7.53 13.00 9.84
CA ILE A 124 -7.04 12.08 10.89
C ILE A 124 -8.03 10.93 11.10
N VAL A 125 -9.33 11.23 11.23
CA VAL A 125 -10.36 10.21 11.42
C VAL A 125 -10.41 9.25 10.23
N GLN A 126 -10.29 9.75 9.01
CA GLN A 126 -10.30 8.92 7.82
C GLN A 126 -9.04 8.04 7.74
N ALA A 127 -7.86 8.60 8.02
CA ALA A 127 -6.62 7.85 8.07
C ALA A 127 -6.65 6.75 9.14
N ALA A 128 -7.16 7.06 10.34
CA ALA A 128 -7.29 6.08 11.42
C ALA A 128 -8.27 4.95 11.06
N SER A 129 -9.40 5.29 10.44
CA SER A 129 -10.40 4.30 10.02
C SER A 129 -9.85 3.38 8.93
N ASP A 130 -9.16 3.94 7.95
CA ASP A 130 -8.55 3.18 6.87
C ASP A 130 -7.38 2.32 7.39
N SER A 131 -6.60 2.83 8.35
CA SER A 131 -5.54 2.06 9.02
C SER A 131 -6.06 0.83 9.76
N VAL A 132 -7.24 0.89 10.38
CA VAL A 132 -7.84 -0.30 11.04
C VAL A 132 -8.29 -1.35 10.02
N ALA A 133 -8.62 -0.93 8.79
CA ALA A 133 -9.02 -1.84 7.72
C ALA A 133 -7.83 -2.55 7.03
N VAL A 134 -6.61 -2.01 7.19
CA VAL A 134 -5.35 -2.57 6.69
C VAL A 134 -4.74 -3.50 7.72
#